data_AF-A0A9W8RKF2-F1
#
_entry.id   AF-A0A9W8RKF2-F1
#
_cell.length_a   1.000
_cell.length_b   1.000
_cell.length_c   1.000
_cell.angle_alpha   90.00
_cell.angle_beta   90.00
_cell.angle_gamma   90.00
#
_symmetry.space_group_name_H-M   'P 1'
#
loop_
_entity.id
_entity.type
_entity.pdbx_description
1 polymer ?
#
loop_
_entity_poly.entity_id
_entity_poly.type
_entity_poly.pdbx_seq_one_letter_code
_entity_poly.pdbx_strand_id
1 'polypeptide(L)'
;MTRELLGPLAKERGFFAGMSPERVDPGRVEPPAHSIPKIVSGLDDVVPGSLDAILGLYSQSFDQVVPVSRPEVAEMMKLYENCQRMVCIAYANEMADACLGHGIDPYEVCRAASTKPFGYQPFSPGLGVGGHCIPVNPWYLLSNSSFPLLRTAAEKMHTRPTEIARRAVDRLYSESREGMRPRVLVVGIGFKQGQSHLANSPGLELAKSLVLTEKVDVTWADPLVSQDAIPQITRLSKSDWTAEALGRLFDMIIVSFRQDGLDFDVLDRVQGVNVEQWCA
;
A
#
# COMPACT_ATOMS: atom_id res chain seq x y z
N MET A 1 -11.03 -7.75 21.20
CA MET A 1 -9.69 -7.72 21.87
C MET A 1 -9.71 -6.81 23.09
N THR A 2 -10.14 -5.55 22.95
CA THR A 2 -10.28 -4.56 24.03
C THR A 2 -11.01 -5.12 25.25
N ARG A 3 -12.18 -5.73 25.07
CA ARG A 3 -12.94 -6.32 26.19
C ARG A 3 -12.15 -7.39 26.95
N GLU A 4 -11.53 -8.29 26.22
CA GLU A 4 -10.81 -9.43 26.78
C GLU A 4 -9.55 -8.98 27.54
N LEU A 5 -8.79 -8.04 26.96
CA LEU A 5 -7.51 -7.61 27.52
C LEU A 5 -7.66 -6.47 28.54
N LEU A 6 -8.48 -5.46 28.25
CA LEU A 6 -8.66 -4.28 29.11
C LEU A 6 -9.82 -4.43 30.09
N GLY A 7 -10.84 -5.24 29.79
CA GLY A 7 -12.02 -5.39 30.65
C GLY A 7 -11.70 -5.83 32.09
N PRO A 8 -10.92 -6.90 32.30
CA PRO A 8 -10.54 -7.34 33.65
C PRO A 8 -9.78 -6.26 34.43
N LEU A 9 -8.83 -5.59 33.77
CA LEU A 9 -8.03 -4.51 34.37
C LEU A 9 -8.89 -3.29 34.72
N ALA A 10 -9.78 -2.88 33.80
CA ALA A 10 -10.70 -1.77 34.01
C ALA A 10 -11.61 -2.03 35.21
N LYS A 11 -12.13 -3.25 35.34
CA LYS A 11 -12.97 -3.67 36.46
C LYS A 11 -12.21 -3.69 37.78
N GLU A 12 -11.01 -4.26 37.81
CA GLU A 12 -10.18 -4.38 39.02
C GLU A 12 -9.73 -3.00 39.53
N ARG A 13 -9.35 -2.11 38.59
CA ARG A 13 -8.72 -0.81 38.91
C ARG A 13 -9.69 0.36 38.88
N GLY A 14 -10.92 0.16 38.41
CA GLY A 14 -11.97 1.17 38.39
C GLY A 14 -11.73 2.32 37.40
N PHE A 15 -11.09 2.07 36.25
CA PHE A 15 -10.94 3.08 35.20
C PHE A 15 -11.90 2.85 34.03
N PHE A 16 -12.31 3.94 33.37
CA PHE A 16 -13.13 3.89 32.16
C PHE A 16 -12.35 3.36 30.97
N ALA A 17 -12.94 2.45 30.19
CA ALA A 17 -12.25 1.76 29.12
C ALA A 17 -13.13 1.57 27.89
N GLY A 18 -12.50 1.50 26.72
CA GLY A 18 -13.23 1.34 25.46
C GLY A 18 -12.30 1.33 24.26
N MET A 19 -12.86 1.45 23.05
CA MET A 19 -12.11 1.36 21.81
C MET A 19 -12.46 2.52 20.88
N SER A 20 -11.42 3.14 20.33
CA SER A 20 -11.54 4.11 19.24
C SER A 20 -10.47 3.82 18.19
N PRO A 21 -10.81 3.15 17.08
CA PRO A 21 -9.85 2.83 16.03
C PRO A 21 -9.39 4.10 15.33
N GLU A 22 -8.20 4.03 14.75
CA GLU A 22 -7.66 5.13 13.98
C GLU A 22 -8.03 5.05 12.48
N ARG A 23 -8.37 6.20 11.87
CA ARG A 23 -8.97 6.31 10.53
C ARG A 23 -8.27 7.29 9.56
N VAL A 24 -7.22 8.01 9.98
CA VAL A 24 -6.43 8.86 9.08
C VAL A 24 -5.62 8.03 8.09
N ASP A 25 -5.35 8.65 6.93
CA ASP A 25 -4.47 8.10 5.91
C ASP A 25 -3.11 8.82 5.99
N PRO A 26 -1.99 8.11 6.25
CA PRO A 26 -0.68 8.74 6.41
C PRO A 26 -0.29 9.64 5.23
N GLY A 27 0.13 10.87 5.51
CA GLY A 27 0.53 11.85 4.49
C GLY A 27 -0.63 12.57 3.77
N ARG A 28 -1.88 12.18 4.03
CA ARG A 28 -3.05 12.89 3.50
C ARG A 28 -3.45 14.01 4.46
N VAL A 29 -3.49 15.24 3.96
CA VAL A 29 -3.85 16.44 4.75
C VAL A 29 -5.33 16.81 4.65
N GLU A 30 -6.01 16.39 3.58
CA GLU A 30 -7.42 16.70 3.32
C GLU A 30 -8.25 15.41 3.17
N PRO A 31 -9.37 15.24 3.90
CA PRO A 31 -9.90 16.17 4.89
C PRO A 31 -9.02 16.22 6.16
N PRO A 32 -9.02 17.33 6.93
CA PRO A 32 -8.21 17.46 8.13
C PRO A 32 -8.68 16.44 9.19
N ALA A 33 -7.74 15.97 10.02
CA ALA A 33 -7.96 14.84 10.93
C ALA A 33 -9.18 15.01 11.86
N HIS A 34 -9.41 16.22 12.40
CA HIS A 34 -10.54 16.50 13.30
C HIS A 34 -11.92 16.38 12.61
N SER A 35 -11.98 16.54 11.29
CA SER A 35 -13.22 16.47 10.52
C SER A 35 -13.60 15.04 10.11
N ILE A 36 -12.67 14.08 10.23
CA ILE A 36 -12.94 12.67 9.97
C ILE A 36 -13.77 12.13 11.15
N PRO A 37 -14.99 11.59 10.92
CA PRO A 37 -15.83 11.13 12.02
C PRO A 37 -15.14 10.07 12.89
N LYS A 38 -15.05 10.33 14.20
CA LYS A 38 -14.35 9.48 15.16
C LYS A 38 -15.29 8.41 15.70
N ILE A 39 -15.01 7.15 15.38
CA ILE A 39 -15.75 6.02 15.96
C ILE A 39 -15.26 5.79 17.39
N VAL A 40 -16.19 5.69 18.35
CA VAL A 40 -15.89 5.42 19.75
C VAL A 40 -16.84 4.36 20.32
N SER A 41 -16.40 3.68 21.37
CA SER A 41 -17.20 2.72 22.12
C SER A 41 -16.69 2.66 23.56
N GLY A 42 -17.56 2.35 24.51
CA GLY A 42 -17.22 2.11 25.91
C GLY A 42 -17.47 0.65 26.32
N LEU A 43 -16.78 0.21 27.36
CA LEU A 43 -17.05 -1.04 28.08
C LEU A 43 -18.07 -0.80 29.20
N ASP A 44 -19.21 -0.19 28.89
CA ASP A 44 -20.21 0.21 29.89
C ASP A 44 -20.84 -0.96 30.65
N ASP A 45 -20.87 -2.14 30.04
CA ASP A 45 -21.31 -3.37 30.70
C ASP A 45 -20.26 -3.92 31.70
N VAL A 46 -19.03 -3.42 31.67
CA VAL A 46 -17.95 -3.75 32.61
C VAL A 46 -17.76 -2.65 33.65
N VAL A 47 -17.65 -1.39 33.19
CA VAL A 47 -17.51 -0.19 34.01
C VAL A 47 -18.50 0.87 33.48
N PRO A 48 -19.67 1.04 34.13
CA PRO A 48 -20.68 2.00 33.69
C PRO A 48 -20.13 3.43 33.61
N GLY A 49 -20.48 4.17 32.54
CA GLY A 49 -19.99 5.53 32.28
C GLY A 49 -18.73 5.58 31.41
N SER A 50 -18.26 4.42 30.93
CA SER A 50 -17.08 4.35 30.06
C SER A 50 -17.30 5.06 28.73
N LEU A 51 -18.46 4.87 28.09
CA LEU A 51 -18.77 5.54 26.83
C LEU A 51 -18.85 7.05 27.02
N ASP A 52 -19.50 7.52 28.09
CA ASP A 52 -19.64 8.95 28.39
C ASP A 52 -18.28 9.61 28.61
N ALA A 53 -17.37 8.96 29.35
CA ALA A 53 -16.01 9.45 29.56
C ALA A 53 -15.23 9.57 28.23
N ILE A 54 -15.35 8.55 27.36
CA ILE A 54 -14.66 8.52 26.06
C ILE A 54 -15.25 9.57 25.11
N LEU A 55 -16.58 9.74 25.10
CA LEU A 55 -17.26 10.79 24.36
C LEU A 55 -16.77 12.17 24.81
N GLY A 56 -16.70 12.41 26.12
CA GLY A 56 -16.22 13.66 26.70
C GLY A 56 -14.76 13.98 26.33
N LEU A 57 -13.92 12.95 26.14
CA LEU A 57 -12.55 13.10 25.66
C LEU A 57 -12.49 13.46 24.18
N TYR A 58 -13.09 12.64 23.30
CA TYR A 58 -12.92 12.81 21.85
C TYR A 58 -13.71 13.99 21.27
N SER A 59 -14.82 14.40 21.91
CA SER A 59 -15.61 15.55 21.45
C SER A 59 -14.89 16.89 21.60
N GLN A 60 -13.73 16.93 22.28
CA GLN A 60 -12.89 18.13 22.37
C GLN A 60 -12.01 18.31 21.13
N SER A 61 -11.76 17.25 20.37
CA SER A 61 -10.76 17.23 19.29
C SER A 61 -11.32 16.85 17.92
N PHE A 62 -12.57 16.36 17.85
CA PHE A 62 -13.20 15.90 16.62
C PHE A 62 -14.56 16.57 16.43
N ASP A 63 -14.86 16.99 15.20
CA ASP A 63 -16.10 17.70 14.86
C ASP A 63 -17.33 16.78 14.97
N GLN A 64 -17.12 15.48 14.70
CA GLN A 64 -18.15 14.45 14.81
C GLN A 64 -17.60 13.21 15.50
N VAL A 65 -18.24 12.83 16.60
CA VAL A 65 -17.96 11.57 17.30
C VAL A 65 -19.18 10.65 17.14
N VAL A 66 -18.95 9.41 16.72
CA VAL A 66 -19.98 8.42 16.42
C VAL A 66 -19.84 7.26 17.40
N PRO A 67 -20.70 7.17 18.43
CA PRO A 67 -20.68 6.07 19.36
C PRO A 67 -21.23 4.79 18.70
N VAL A 68 -20.61 3.65 19.00
CA VAL A 68 -21.12 2.33 18.67
C VAL A 68 -21.35 1.50 19.93
N SER A 69 -22.18 0.47 19.79
CA SER A 69 -22.77 -0.25 20.94
C SER A 69 -21.78 -1.01 21.83
N ARG A 70 -20.60 -1.39 21.31
CA ARG A 70 -19.57 -2.11 22.05
C ARG A 70 -18.21 -2.06 21.33
N PRO A 71 -17.08 -2.30 22.03
CA PRO A 71 -15.75 -2.30 21.43
C PRO A 71 -15.57 -3.21 20.23
N GLU A 72 -16.20 -4.38 20.22
CA GLU A 72 -16.09 -5.34 19.12
C GLU A 72 -16.62 -4.77 17.79
N VAL A 73 -17.63 -3.89 17.84
CA VAL A 73 -18.15 -3.21 16.65
C VAL A 73 -17.12 -2.22 16.12
N ALA A 74 -16.47 -1.46 17.01
CA ALA A 74 -15.43 -0.51 16.63
C ALA A 74 -14.18 -1.22 16.06
N GLU A 75 -13.77 -2.34 16.68
CA GLU A 75 -12.69 -3.20 16.19
C GLU A 75 -12.99 -3.78 14.80
N MET A 76 -14.16 -4.42 14.65
CA MET A 76 -14.57 -5.06 13.40
C MET A 76 -14.74 -4.04 12.27
N MET A 77 -15.26 -2.84 12.56
CA MET A 77 -15.38 -1.77 11.57
C MET A 77 -14.02 -1.42 10.95
N LYS A 78 -12.95 -1.35 11.75
CA LYS A 78 -11.61 -1.05 11.22
C LYS A 78 -11.08 -2.16 10.32
N LEU A 79 -11.33 -3.42 10.70
CA LEU A 79 -10.98 -4.56 9.86
C LEU A 79 -11.79 -4.56 8.57
N TYR A 80 -13.08 -4.27 8.65
CA TYR A 80 -13.98 -4.17 7.50
C TYR A 80 -13.51 -3.14 6.48
N GLU A 81 -13.20 -1.91 6.90
CA GLU A 81 -12.68 -0.85 6.02
C GLU A 81 -11.41 -1.30 5.26
N ASN A 82 -10.45 -1.88 5.99
CA ASN A 82 -9.17 -2.30 5.40
C ASN A 82 -9.31 -3.55 4.51
N CYS A 83 -10.19 -4.49 4.86
CA CYS A 83 -10.45 -5.68 4.07
C CYS A 83 -11.19 -5.35 2.77
N GLN A 84 -12.17 -4.43 2.82
CA GLN A 84 -12.82 -3.92 1.62
C GLN A 84 -11.79 -3.24 0.70
N ARG A 85 -10.92 -2.39 1.26
CA ARG A 85 -9.84 -1.75 0.50
C ARG A 85 -8.91 -2.78 -0.17
N MET A 86 -8.52 -3.84 0.53
CA MET A 86 -7.72 -4.93 -0.05
C MET A 86 -8.42 -5.57 -1.26
N VAL A 87 -9.70 -5.94 -1.13
CA VAL A 87 -10.48 -6.55 -2.21
C VAL A 87 -10.62 -5.60 -3.41
N CYS A 88 -10.91 -4.32 -3.16
CA CYS A 88 -11.06 -3.35 -4.24
C CYS A 88 -9.74 -3.08 -4.98
N ILE A 89 -8.60 -3.04 -4.29
CA ILE A 89 -7.28 -2.93 -4.93
C ILE A 89 -6.98 -4.18 -5.75
N ALA A 90 -7.26 -5.37 -5.22
CA ALA A 90 -7.08 -6.62 -5.95
C ALA A 90 -7.90 -6.64 -7.25
N TYR A 91 -9.16 -6.24 -7.18
CA TYR A 91 -10.02 -6.13 -8.35
C TYR A 91 -9.50 -5.11 -9.38
N ALA A 92 -9.07 -3.92 -8.95
CA ALA A 92 -8.48 -2.92 -9.84
C ALA A 92 -7.23 -3.46 -10.56
N ASN A 93 -6.41 -4.23 -9.85
CA ASN A 93 -5.23 -4.88 -10.41
C ASN A 93 -5.55 -6.00 -11.41
N GLU A 94 -6.57 -6.82 -11.14
CA GLU A 94 -7.03 -7.84 -12.09
C GLU A 94 -7.62 -7.20 -13.35
N MET A 95 -8.41 -6.13 -13.21
CA MET A 95 -8.90 -5.34 -14.34
C MET A 95 -7.76 -4.76 -15.16
N ALA A 96 -6.69 -4.30 -14.50
CA ALA A 96 -5.52 -3.78 -15.20
C ALA A 96 -4.79 -4.86 -15.99
N ASP A 97 -4.56 -6.04 -15.40
CA ASP A 97 -3.96 -7.18 -16.09
C ASP A 97 -4.82 -7.62 -17.31
N ALA A 98 -6.15 -7.57 -17.19
CA ALA A 98 -7.05 -7.84 -18.32
C ALA A 98 -6.93 -6.80 -19.44
N CYS A 99 -6.84 -5.51 -19.10
CA CYS A 99 -6.67 -4.43 -20.08
C CYS A 99 -5.40 -4.60 -20.93
N LEU A 100 -4.29 -5.06 -20.31
CA LEU A 100 -3.04 -5.34 -21.02
C LEU A 100 -3.21 -6.39 -22.12
N GLY A 101 -3.99 -7.45 -21.86
CA GLY A 101 -4.32 -8.47 -22.87
C GLY A 101 -5.15 -7.96 -24.05
N HIS A 102 -5.80 -6.80 -23.89
CA HIS A 102 -6.60 -6.13 -24.92
C HIS A 102 -5.90 -4.90 -25.55
N GLY A 103 -4.67 -4.57 -25.13
CA GLY A 103 -3.97 -3.37 -25.59
C GLY A 103 -4.62 -2.06 -25.13
N ILE A 104 -5.30 -2.07 -23.98
CA ILE A 104 -6.01 -0.92 -23.40
C ILE A 104 -5.19 -0.34 -22.25
N ASP A 105 -5.11 1.00 -22.13
CA ASP A 105 -4.50 1.66 -20.96
C ASP A 105 -5.38 1.46 -19.70
N PRO A 106 -4.94 0.66 -18.70
CA PRO A 106 -5.72 0.43 -17.50
C PRO A 106 -5.91 1.68 -16.65
N TYR A 107 -5.00 2.65 -16.72
CA TYR A 107 -5.11 3.91 -15.98
C TYR A 107 -6.14 4.84 -16.63
N GLU A 108 -6.22 4.88 -17.96
CA GLU A 108 -7.30 5.58 -18.67
C GLU A 108 -8.66 5.03 -18.27
N VAL A 109 -8.81 3.70 -18.24
CA VAL A 109 -10.05 3.04 -17.81
C VAL A 109 -10.42 3.45 -16.38
N CYS A 110 -9.47 3.42 -15.44
CA CYS A 110 -9.72 3.87 -14.07
C CYS A 110 -10.10 5.35 -13.98
N ARG A 111 -9.41 6.24 -14.70
CA ARG A 111 -9.74 7.68 -14.74
C ARG A 111 -11.14 7.92 -15.29
N ALA A 112 -11.51 7.24 -16.38
CA ALA A 112 -12.83 7.33 -16.99
C ALA A 112 -13.93 6.82 -16.04
N ALA A 113 -13.73 5.65 -15.41
CA ALA A 113 -14.67 5.07 -14.46
C ALA A 113 -14.87 5.96 -13.21
N SER A 114 -13.80 6.63 -12.77
CA SER A 114 -13.81 7.53 -11.61
C SER A 114 -14.70 8.76 -11.78
N THR A 115 -15.17 9.06 -12.99
CA THR A 115 -16.13 10.15 -13.23
C THR A 115 -17.55 9.81 -12.74
N LYS A 116 -17.86 8.54 -12.46
CA LYS A 116 -19.17 8.11 -11.99
C LYS A 116 -19.35 8.47 -10.50
N PRO A 117 -20.35 9.28 -10.13
CA PRO A 117 -20.46 9.80 -8.76
C PRO A 117 -21.13 8.84 -7.77
N PHE A 118 -21.57 7.66 -8.20
CA PHE A 118 -22.26 6.69 -7.34
C PHE A 118 -21.92 5.24 -7.70
N GLY A 119 -21.91 4.36 -6.70
CA GLY A 119 -21.70 2.92 -6.89
C GLY A 119 -20.32 2.55 -7.43
N TYR A 120 -19.38 3.51 -7.48
CA TYR A 120 -17.99 3.29 -7.86
C TYR A 120 -17.10 4.07 -6.90
N GLN A 121 -16.22 3.35 -6.21
CA GLN A 121 -15.16 3.94 -5.41
C GLN A 121 -13.85 3.76 -6.18
N PRO A 122 -13.18 4.85 -6.58
CA PRO A 122 -11.93 4.76 -7.34
C PRO A 122 -10.82 4.03 -6.58
N PHE A 123 -10.19 3.07 -7.24
CA PHE A 123 -8.93 2.45 -6.86
C PHE A 123 -8.06 2.33 -8.11
N SER A 124 -6.86 2.89 -8.06
CA SER A 124 -5.90 2.79 -9.16
C SER A 124 -5.13 1.47 -9.07
N PRO A 125 -4.80 0.83 -10.20
CA PRO A 125 -3.93 -0.32 -10.21
C PRO A 125 -2.49 0.06 -9.81
N GLY A 126 -1.73 -0.93 -9.37
CA GLY A 126 -0.31 -0.79 -9.06
C GLY A 126 0.40 -2.13 -8.80
N LEU A 127 1.62 -2.07 -8.26
CA LEU A 127 2.45 -3.26 -8.03
C LEU A 127 1.92 -4.20 -6.95
N GLY A 128 1.12 -3.70 -6.02
CA GLY A 128 0.65 -4.46 -4.86
C GLY A 128 0.18 -3.53 -3.75
N VAL A 129 0.08 -4.09 -2.54
CA VAL A 129 -0.40 -3.36 -1.36
C VAL A 129 0.71 -3.30 -0.32
N GLY A 130 1.02 -2.08 0.15
CA GLY A 130 2.03 -1.85 1.18
C GLY A 130 1.50 -1.24 2.46
N GLY A 131 2.41 -1.00 3.41
CA GLY A 131 2.14 -0.38 4.70
C GLY A 131 1.83 -1.39 5.81
N HIS A 132 1.44 -0.86 6.97
CA HIS A 132 1.29 -1.66 8.20
C HIS A 132 -0.07 -2.32 8.36
N CYS A 133 -1.13 -1.74 7.80
CA CYS A 133 -2.49 -2.18 8.11
C CYS A 133 -3.11 -3.02 7.00
N ILE A 134 -3.12 -2.54 5.74
CA ILE A 134 -3.87 -3.21 4.67
C ILE A 134 -3.30 -4.59 4.36
N PRO A 135 -1.97 -4.80 4.25
CA PRO A 135 -1.40 -6.14 4.00
C PRO A 135 -1.57 -7.12 5.16
N VAL A 136 -1.81 -6.63 6.39
CA VAL A 136 -1.79 -7.43 7.61
C VAL A 136 -3.20 -7.71 8.13
N ASN A 137 -4.08 -6.71 8.14
CA ASN A 137 -5.42 -6.80 8.73
C ASN A 137 -6.29 -7.95 8.20
N PRO A 138 -6.29 -8.27 6.89
CA PRO A 138 -7.02 -9.41 6.37
C PRO A 138 -6.65 -10.73 7.06
N TRP A 139 -5.38 -10.93 7.40
CA TRP A 139 -4.91 -12.17 8.03
C TRP A 139 -5.43 -12.37 9.46
N TYR A 140 -5.75 -11.29 10.18
CA TYR A 140 -6.42 -11.43 11.49
C TYR A 140 -7.79 -12.10 11.35
N LEU A 141 -8.58 -11.73 10.34
CA LEU A 141 -9.87 -12.37 10.08
C LEU A 141 -9.70 -13.79 9.53
N LEU A 142 -8.74 -13.99 8.61
CA LEU A 142 -8.48 -15.30 8.01
C LEU A 142 -7.93 -16.33 9.02
N SER A 143 -7.43 -15.89 10.17
CA SER A 143 -6.94 -16.79 11.22
C SER A 143 -8.04 -17.52 11.98
N ASN A 144 -9.27 -16.98 11.99
CA ASN A 144 -10.38 -17.52 12.78
C ASN A 144 -11.70 -17.62 12.01
N SER A 145 -11.74 -17.18 10.75
CA SER A 145 -12.96 -17.13 9.94
C SER A 145 -12.67 -17.47 8.47
N SER A 146 -13.68 -18.00 7.78
CA SER A 146 -13.60 -18.27 6.34
C SER A 146 -14.10 -17.07 5.53
N PHE A 147 -13.19 -16.45 4.78
CA PHE A 147 -13.50 -15.37 3.82
C PHE A 147 -12.85 -15.67 2.46
N PRO A 148 -13.47 -16.47 1.59
CA PRO A 148 -12.86 -16.91 0.33
C PRO A 148 -12.42 -15.76 -0.58
N LEU A 149 -13.29 -14.75 -0.77
CA LEU A 149 -12.98 -13.58 -1.59
C LEU A 149 -11.80 -12.78 -1.03
N LEU A 150 -11.81 -12.52 0.28
CA LEU A 150 -10.74 -11.77 0.94
C LEU A 150 -9.41 -12.53 0.91
N ARG A 151 -9.45 -13.86 1.08
CA ARG A 151 -8.27 -14.73 0.98
C ARG A 151 -7.64 -14.62 -0.40
N THR A 152 -8.43 -14.81 -1.46
CA THR A 152 -7.92 -14.71 -2.83
C THR A 152 -7.34 -13.33 -3.10
N ALA A 153 -8.02 -12.25 -2.68
CA ALA A 153 -7.49 -10.89 -2.81
C ALA A 153 -6.16 -10.71 -2.07
N ALA A 154 -6.06 -11.13 -0.81
CA ALA A 154 -4.85 -11.00 -0.01
C ALA A 154 -3.68 -11.81 -0.58
N GLU A 155 -3.91 -13.06 -0.97
CA GLU A 155 -2.90 -13.93 -1.58
C GLU A 155 -2.42 -13.36 -2.91
N LYS A 156 -3.33 -12.90 -3.78
CA LYS A 156 -2.97 -12.28 -5.06
C LYS A 156 -2.18 -10.99 -4.88
N MET A 157 -2.56 -10.13 -3.94
CA MET A 157 -1.80 -8.90 -3.69
C MET A 157 -0.44 -9.17 -3.06
N HIS A 158 -0.31 -10.25 -2.29
CA HIS A 158 0.96 -10.68 -1.73
C HIS A 158 1.92 -11.22 -2.81
N THR A 159 1.44 -12.02 -3.77
CA THR A 159 2.30 -12.60 -4.83
C THR A 159 2.56 -11.67 -6.00
N ARG A 160 1.73 -10.63 -6.19
CA ARG A 160 1.78 -9.73 -7.36
C ARG A 160 3.18 -9.14 -7.64
N PRO A 161 3.94 -8.59 -6.67
CA PRO A 161 5.28 -8.05 -6.96
C PRO A 161 6.22 -9.11 -7.55
N THR A 162 6.20 -10.33 -7.01
CA THR A 162 6.99 -11.46 -7.52
C THR A 162 6.56 -11.88 -8.93
N GLU A 163 5.26 -11.91 -9.20
CA GLU A 163 4.73 -12.23 -10.53
C GLU A 163 5.12 -11.17 -11.57
N ILE A 164 5.17 -9.89 -11.18
CA ILE A 164 5.61 -8.79 -12.05
C ILE A 164 7.12 -8.87 -12.28
N ALA A 165 7.93 -9.15 -11.25
CA ALA A 165 9.37 -9.37 -11.41
C ALA A 165 9.65 -10.49 -12.44
N ARG A 166 8.91 -11.61 -12.34
CA ARG A 166 9.03 -12.71 -13.30
C ARG A 166 8.68 -12.29 -14.72
N ARG A 167 7.57 -11.56 -14.91
CA ARG A 167 7.15 -11.01 -16.21
C ARG A 167 8.21 -10.08 -16.80
N ALA A 168 8.79 -9.20 -15.98
CA ALA A 168 9.86 -8.28 -16.40
C ALA A 168 11.09 -9.03 -16.90
N VAL A 169 11.54 -10.06 -16.16
CA VAL A 169 12.66 -10.93 -16.58
C VAL A 169 12.33 -11.67 -17.88
N ASP A 170 11.15 -12.30 -17.98
CA ASP A 170 10.74 -13.01 -19.21
C ASP A 170 10.79 -12.08 -20.43
N ARG A 171 10.29 -10.84 -20.27
CA ARG A 171 10.31 -9.81 -21.33
C ARG A 171 11.73 -9.43 -21.74
N LEU A 172 12.58 -9.09 -20.78
CA LEU A 172 13.97 -8.73 -21.04
C LEU A 172 14.71 -9.84 -21.79
N TYR A 173 14.49 -11.10 -21.42
CA TYR A 173 15.14 -12.22 -22.08
C TYR A 173 14.57 -12.53 -23.48
N SER A 174 13.28 -12.25 -23.72
CA SER A 174 12.71 -12.36 -25.06
C SER A 174 13.26 -11.32 -26.04
N GLU A 175 13.75 -10.19 -25.53
CA GLU A 175 14.34 -9.09 -26.30
C GLU A 175 15.90 -9.16 -26.31
N SER A 176 16.50 -9.92 -25.38
CA SER A 176 17.95 -9.95 -25.16
C SER A 176 18.73 -10.71 -26.24
N ARG A 177 20.00 -10.31 -26.40
CA ARG A 177 21.03 -11.08 -27.10
C ARG A 177 21.80 -11.93 -26.09
N GLU A 178 22.16 -13.15 -26.46
CA GLU A 178 22.86 -14.10 -25.59
C GLU A 178 24.09 -13.48 -24.89
N GLY A 179 24.23 -13.74 -23.59
CA GLY A 179 25.49 -13.54 -22.84
C GLY A 179 25.59 -12.31 -21.94
N MET A 180 24.59 -11.42 -21.89
CA MET A 180 24.58 -10.28 -20.93
C MET A 180 23.44 -10.39 -19.91
N ARG A 181 23.72 -9.99 -18.66
CA ARG A 181 22.71 -9.81 -17.62
C ARG A 181 22.06 -8.43 -17.80
N PRO A 182 20.73 -8.35 -17.99
CA PRO A 182 20.03 -7.08 -18.07
C PRO A 182 20.10 -6.30 -16.75
N ARG A 183 20.16 -4.98 -16.84
CA ARG A 183 20.22 -4.05 -15.70
C ARG A 183 18.85 -3.41 -15.51
N VAL A 184 18.28 -3.58 -14.32
CA VAL A 184 16.92 -3.11 -13.98
C VAL A 184 17.00 -2.08 -12.87
N LEU A 185 16.35 -0.94 -13.09
CA LEU A 185 16.15 0.08 -12.06
C LEU A 185 14.73 0.00 -11.50
N VAL A 186 14.59 -0.16 -10.18
CA VAL A 186 13.31 -0.05 -9.48
C VAL A 186 13.19 1.34 -8.84
N VAL A 187 12.20 2.12 -9.26
CA VAL A 187 11.97 3.49 -8.78
C VAL A 187 10.81 3.52 -7.79
N GLY A 188 11.03 4.08 -6.60
CA GLY A 188 10.04 4.18 -5.53
C GLY A 188 10.00 2.93 -4.65
N ILE A 189 10.70 2.98 -3.51
CA ILE A 189 10.92 1.84 -2.62
C ILE A 189 10.16 1.99 -1.31
N GLY A 190 9.91 3.20 -0.83
CA GLY A 190 8.93 3.45 0.22
C GLY A 190 7.55 2.90 -0.15
N PHE A 191 6.77 2.43 0.83
CA PHE A 191 5.48 1.78 0.55
C PHE A 191 4.38 2.73 0.04
N LYS A 192 4.61 4.04 0.13
CA LYS A 192 3.70 5.11 -0.31
C LYS A 192 4.54 6.32 -0.71
N GLN A 193 4.03 7.14 -1.64
CA GLN A 193 4.62 8.44 -1.97
C GLN A 193 4.82 9.30 -0.71
N GLY A 194 5.98 9.95 -0.62
CA GLY A 194 6.32 10.87 0.46
C GLY A 194 6.75 10.17 1.77
N GLN A 195 6.86 8.83 1.76
CA GLN A 195 7.18 8.03 2.95
C GLN A 195 8.43 7.17 2.71
N SER A 196 9.37 7.18 3.66
CA SER A 196 10.59 6.37 3.64
C SER A 196 10.41 4.95 4.21
N HIS A 197 9.25 4.66 4.77
CA HIS A 197 8.97 3.39 5.44
C HIS A 197 8.85 2.23 4.44
N LEU A 198 9.39 1.06 4.81
CA LEU A 198 9.51 -0.12 3.95
C LEU A 198 8.53 -1.25 4.30
N ALA A 199 7.64 -1.04 5.26
CA ALA A 199 6.72 -2.07 5.74
C ALA A 199 5.85 -2.61 4.60
N ASN A 200 6.02 -3.90 4.29
CA ASN A 200 5.35 -4.60 3.19
C ASN A 200 5.44 -3.85 1.84
N SER A 201 6.52 -3.08 1.60
CA SER A 201 6.60 -2.26 0.39
C SER A 201 6.61 -3.13 -0.88
N PRO A 202 5.69 -2.90 -1.84
CA PRO A 202 5.65 -3.67 -3.08
C PRO A 202 6.85 -3.38 -3.98
N GLY A 203 7.39 -2.16 -3.97
CA GLY A 203 8.61 -1.81 -4.71
C GLY A 203 9.85 -2.52 -4.15
N LEU A 204 9.94 -2.65 -2.83
CA LEU A 204 11.00 -3.43 -2.19
C LEU A 204 10.86 -4.92 -2.50
N GLU A 205 9.65 -5.46 -2.41
CA GLU A 205 9.41 -6.87 -2.73
C GLU A 205 9.76 -7.17 -4.19
N LEU A 206 9.33 -6.32 -5.13
CA LEU A 206 9.72 -6.41 -6.55
C LEU A 206 11.25 -6.45 -6.71
N ALA A 207 11.97 -5.51 -6.10
CA ALA A 207 13.43 -5.44 -6.19
C ALA A 207 14.10 -6.72 -5.65
N LYS A 208 13.62 -7.23 -4.50
CA LYS A 208 14.11 -8.49 -3.93
C LYS A 208 13.79 -9.67 -4.84
N SER A 209 12.57 -9.77 -5.37
CA SER A 209 12.18 -10.83 -6.29
C SER A 209 13.04 -10.84 -7.55
N LEU A 210 13.37 -9.67 -8.11
CA LEU A 210 14.29 -9.54 -9.24
C LEU A 210 15.68 -10.06 -8.91
N VAL A 211 16.25 -9.67 -7.76
CA VAL A 211 17.56 -10.15 -7.29
C VAL A 211 17.57 -11.67 -7.14
N LEU A 212 16.52 -12.24 -6.53
CA LEU A 212 16.38 -13.68 -6.29
C LEU A 212 16.27 -14.50 -7.59
N THR A 213 16.01 -13.88 -8.74
CA THR A 213 16.06 -14.59 -10.02
C THR A 213 17.48 -14.92 -10.46
N GLU A 214 18.50 -14.22 -9.94
CA GLU A 214 19.91 -14.30 -10.35
C GLU A 214 20.16 -14.05 -11.86
N LYS A 215 19.17 -13.49 -12.57
CA LYS A 215 19.20 -13.25 -14.01
C LYS A 215 19.45 -11.80 -14.39
N VAL A 216 19.16 -10.87 -13.49
CA VAL A 216 19.27 -9.42 -13.73
C VAL A 216 20.08 -8.74 -12.64
N ASP A 217 20.72 -7.64 -12.99
CA ASP A 217 21.38 -6.76 -12.03
C ASP A 217 20.39 -5.66 -11.60
N VAL A 218 20.19 -5.50 -10.31
CA VAL A 218 19.13 -4.63 -9.78
C VAL A 218 19.74 -3.42 -9.07
N THR A 219 19.27 -2.23 -9.44
CA THR A 219 19.50 -0.98 -8.72
C THR A 219 18.15 -0.39 -8.31
N TRP A 220 18.12 0.42 -7.26
CA TRP A 220 16.90 1.14 -6.89
C TRP A 220 17.10 2.64 -6.74
N ALA A 221 16.03 3.42 -6.96
CA ALA A 221 16.02 4.86 -6.78
C ALA A 221 14.84 5.29 -5.90
N ASP A 222 15.16 5.87 -4.75
CA ASP A 222 14.19 6.51 -3.86
C ASP A 222 14.94 7.56 -3.02
N PRO A 223 14.63 8.88 -3.11
CA PRO A 223 15.31 9.91 -2.35
C PRO A 223 15.11 9.81 -0.84
N LEU A 224 13.98 9.24 -0.40
CA LEU A 224 13.54 9.23 0.99
C LEU A 224 14.11 8.04 1.77
N VAL A 225 14.49 6.97 1.08
CA VAL A 225 15.06 5.76 1.69
C VAL A 225 16.59 5.84 1.66
N SER A 226 17.27 5.56 2.78
CA SER A 226 18.73 5.51 2.85
C SER A 226 19.29 4.19 2.30
N GLN A 227 20.54 4.21 1.82
CA GLN A 227 21.22 2.98 1.35
C GLN A 227 21.29 1.92 2.47
N ASP A 228 21.50 2.35 3.72
CA ASP A 228 21.62 1.46 4.89
C ASP A 228 20.35 0.65 5.17
N ALA A 229 19.19 1.11 4.68
CA ALA A 229 17.93 0.38 4.83
C ALA A 229 17.87 -0.88 3.94
N ILE A 230 18.62 -0.91 2.83
CA ILE A 230 18.68 -2.03 1.88
C ILE A 230 20.15 -2.21 1.43
N PRO A 231 21.06 -2.67 2.32
CA PRO A 231 22.49 -2.72 2.01
C PRO A 231 22.83 -3.69 0.86
N GLN A 232 21.94 -4.64 0.56
CA GLN A 232 22.19 -5.72 -0.41
C GLN A 232 21.91 -5.31 -1.85
N ILE A 233 21.20 -4.20 -2.07
CA ILE A 233 20.85 -3.71 -3.41
C ILE A 233 21.35 -2.27 -3.52
N THR A 234 22.10 -1.98 -4.58
CA THR A 234 22.70 -0.67 -4.80
C THR A 234 21.62 0.38 -5.04
N ARG A 235 21.73 1.51 -4.33
CA ARG A 235 20.95 2.72 -4.57
C ARG A 235 21.61 3.54 -5.68
N LEU A 236 20.82 3.99 -6.64
CA LEU A 236 21.26 4.93 -7.68
C LEU A 236 21.71 6.25 -7.05
N SER A 237 22.84 6.78 -7.51
CA SER A 237 23.28 8.12 -7.12
C SER A 237 22.29 9.17 -7.61
N LYS A 238 22.04 10.20 -6.80
CA LYS A 238 21.20 11.34 -7.22
C LYS A 238 21.72 12.04 -8.48
N SER A 239 23.04 12.07 -8.67
CA SER A 239 23.67 12.65 -9.86
C SER A 239 23.34 11.88 -11.15
N ASP A 240 22.99 10.60 -11.02
CA ASP A 240 22.73 9.71 -12.16
C ASP A 240 21.24 9.69 -12.53
N TRP A 241 20.40 10.48 -11.83
CA TRP A 241 19.00 10.69 -12.20
C TRP A 241 18.89 11.69 -13.37
N THR A 242 19.43 11.31 -14.52
CA THR A 242 19.37 12.07 -15.78
C THR A 242 19.03 11.14 -16.94
N ALA A 243 18.42 11.66 -18.00
CA ALA A 243 17.93 10.82 -19.09
C ALA A 243 19.08 10.07 -19.79
N GLU A 244 20.23 10.72 -19.94
CA GLU A 244 21.45 10.14 -20.52
C GLU A 244 22.02 9.01 -19.65
N ALA A 245 22.17 9.26 -18.34
CA ALA A 245 22.70 8.25 -17.42
C ALA A 245 21.76 7.05 -17.33
N LEU A 246 20.45 7.28 -17.20
CA LEU A 246 19.46 6.21 -17.15
C LEU A 246 19.46 5.37 -18.44
N GLY A 247 19.51 6.02 -19.61
CA GLY A 247 19.60 5.37 -20.92
C GLY A 247 20.84 4.49 -21.11
N ARG A 248 21.96 4.91 -20.51
CA ARG A 248 23.23 4.16 -20.56
C ARG A 248 23.30 3.03 -19.54
N LEU A 249 22.73 3.24 -18.35
CA LEU A 249 22.92 2.37 -17.20
C LEU A 249 21.92 1.21 -17.12
N PHE A 250 20.73 1.36 -17.71
CA PHE A 250 19.64 0.41 -17.52
C PHE A 250 19.04 -0.05 -18.84
N ASP A 251 18.51 -1.26 -18.83
CA ASP A 251 17.78 -1.86 -19.94
C ASP A 251 16.26 -1.82 -19.68
N MET A 252 15.86 -1.75 -18.40
CA MET A 252 14.48 -1.51 -17.97
C MET A 252 14.41 -0.67 -16.69
N ILE A 253 13.38 0.18 -16.61
CA ILE A 253 13.02 0.98 -15.44
C ILE A 253 11.59 0.62 -15.04
N ILE A 254 11.39 0.21 -13.78
CA ILE A 254 10.07 -0.11 -13.24
C ILE A 254 9.73 0.91 -12.15
N VAL A 255 8.70 1.72 -12.37
CA VAL A 255 8.26 2.76 -11.45
C VAL A 255 7.13 2.25 -10.57
N SER A 256 7.45 1.95 -9.31
CA SER A 256 6.52 1.53 -8.27
C SER A 256 5.75 2.72 -7.69
N PHE A 257 6.48 3.78 -7.30
CA PHE A 257 5.89 5.01 -6.76
C PHE A 257 6.65 6.24 -7.26
N ARG A 258 5.91 7.32 -7.51
CA ARG A 258 6.49 8.62 -7.83
C ARG A 258 6.93 9.37 -6.57
N GLN A 259 8.05 8.95 -5.99
CA GLN A 259 8.55 9.51 -4.73
C GLN A 259 8.99 10.97 -4.85
N ASP A 260 8.74 11.73 -3.80
CA ASP A 260 9.11 13.14 -3.73
C ASP A 260 10.64 13.32 -3.85
N GLY A 261 11.06 14.35 -4.57
CA GLY A 261 12.48 14.66 -4.80
C GLY A 261 13.11 14.01 -6.03
N LEU A 262 12.33 13.35 -6.89
CA LEU A 262 12.73 12.97 -8.25
C LEU A 262 11.93 13.77 -9.29
N ASP A 263 12.62 14.26 -10.33
CA ASP A 263 11.97 14.80 -11.53
C ASP A 263 11.58 13.63 -12.46
N PHE A 264 10.29 13.33 -12.57
CA PHE A 264 9.81 12.23 -13.40
C PHE A 264 9.76 12.57 -14.89
N ASP A 265 9.83 13.85 -15.28
CA ASP A 265 9.89 14.27 -16.69
C ASP A 265 11.20 13.78 -17.34
N VAL A 266 12.19 13.39 -16.52
CA VAL A 266 13.39 12.69 -16.99
C VAL A 266 13.04 11.40 -17.73
N LEU A 267 12.05 10.63 -17.26
CA LEU A 267 11.69 9.33 -17.85
C LEU A 267 11.13 9.46 -19.26
N ASP A 268 10.41 10.54 -19.56
CA ASP A 268 9.86 10.81 -20.89
C ASP A 268 10.95 11.10 -21.94
N ARG A 269 12.16 11.42 -21.48
CA ARG A 269 13.32 11.75 -22.33
C ARG A 269 14.32 10.60 -22.45
N VAL A 270 14.15 9.51 -21.70
CA VAL A 270 15.06 8.35 -21.75
C VAL A 270 14.87 7.62 -23.08
N GLN A 271 15.97 7.28 -23.74
CA GLN A 271 15.96 6.53 -25.00
C GLN A 271 16.55 5.13 -24.81
N GLY A 272 16.00 4.16 -25.54
CA GLY A 272 16.54 2.80 -25.57
C GLY A 272 16.29 1.96 -24.31
N VAL A 273 15.41 2.42 -23.41
CA VAL A 273 15.07 1.74 -22.15
C VAL A 273 13.58 1.51 -22.08
N ASN A 274 13.20 0.31 -21.64
CA ASN A 274 11.80 -0.01 -21.39
C ASN A 274 11.36 0.57 -20.03
N VAL A 275 10.40 1.50 -20.04
CA VAL A 275 9.87 2.12 -18.82
C VAL A 275 8.47 1.59 -18.54
N GLU A 276 8.29 0.90 -17.41
CA GLU A 276 6.99 0.41 -16.94
C GLU A 276 6.52 1.20 -15.74
N GLN A 277 5.34 1.83 -15.83
CA GLN A 277 4.75 2.59 -14.73
C GLN A 277 3.62 1.84 -14.06
N TRP A 278 3.80 1.58 -12.76
CA TRP A 278 2.86 0.88 -11.88
C TRP A 278 2.21 1.81 -10.85
N CYS A 279 2.15 3.09 -11.17
CA CYS A 279 1.47 4.14 -10.41
C CYS A 279 0.90 5.17 -11.39
N ALA A 280 -0.07 5.96 -10.90
CA ALA A 280 -0.65 7.08 -11.63
C ALA A 280 0.23 8.33 -11.56
#